data_AF-A0A4Q3UPW8-F1
#
_entry.id   AF-A0A4Q3UPW8-F1
#
_cell.length_a   1.000
_cell.length_b   1.000
_cell.length_c   1.000
_cell.angle_alpha   90.00
_cell.angle_beta   90.00
_cell.angle_gamma   90.00
#
_symmetry.space_group_name_H-M   'P 1'
#
loop_
_entity.id
_entity.type
_entity.pdbx_description
1 polymer ?
#
loop_
_entity_poly.entity_id
_entity_poly.type
_entity_poly.pdbx_seq_one_letter_code
_entity_poly.pdbx_strand_id
1 'polypeptide(L)'
;HEVMHIVQSYNDGGEGWLTEGIADYVRFKFGVNNEKGNWSLPAFKQTQSYTNSYRVTARFLVWLEKHVRKSIVNEMDAASREGKYTPGLWKQLTGKTVDELWSDYAANPEI
;
A
#
# COMPACT_ATOMS: atom_id res chain seq x y z
N HIS A 1 0.94 0.52 -12.54
CA HIS A 1 0.20 1.65 -11.96
C HIS A 1 -1.14 1.73 -12.65
N GLU A 2 -1.29 2.44 -13.78
CA GLU A 2 -2.62 2.65 -14.42
C GLU A 2 -3.44 1.39 -14.69
N VAL A 3 -2.80 0.30 -15.13
CA VAL A 3 -3.51 -0.98 -15.37
C VAL A 3 -4.12 -1.54 -14.07
N MET A 4 -3.54 -1.26 -12.91
CA MET A 4 -4.11 -1.67 -11.64
C MET A 4 -5.43 -0.94 -11.35
N HIS A 5 -5.58 0.31 -11.77
CA HIS A 5 -6.83 1.05 -11.58
C HIS A 5 -8.03 0.39 -12.28
N ILE A 6 -7.80 -0.37 -13.36
CA ILE A 6 -8.83 -1.21 -14.02
C ILE A 6 -9.27 -2.36 -13.10
N VAL A 7 -8.31 -3.01 -12.42
CA VAL A 7 -8.61 -4.09 -11.47
C VAL A 7 -9.32 -3.53 -10.24
N GLN A 8 -8.86 -2.38 -9.75
CA GLN A 8 -9.40 -1.72 -8.57
C GLN A 8 -10.86 -1.35 -8.80
N SER A 9 -11.19 -0.52 -9.79
CA SER A 9 -12.58 -0.18 -10.12
C SER A 9 -13.48 0.03 -8.88
N TYR A 10 -12.96 0.67 -7.83
CA TYR A 10 -13.63 0.76 -6.53
C TYR A 10 -14.88 1.63 -6.67
N ASN A 11 -16.05 1.12 -6.28
CA ASN A 11 -17.34 1.79 -6.52
C ASN A 11 -17.39 3.24 -6.00
N ASP A 12 -16.95 3.46 -4.77
CA ASP A 12 -16.96 4.78 -4.11
C ASP A 12 -15.60 5.52 -4.23
N GLY A 13 -14.72 5.08 -5.14
CA GLY A 13 -13.35 5.60 -5.31
C GLY A 13 -12.32 5.04 -4.32
N GLY A 14 -12.77 4.40 -3.24
CA GLY A 14 -11.91 3.87 -2.17
C GLY A 14 -11.12 4.97 -1.45
N GLU A 15 -10.21 4.58 -0.56
CA GLU A 15 -9.34 5.58 0.06
C GLU A 15 -8.20 5.96 -0.86
N GLY A 16 -8.24 7.20 -1.38
CA GLY A 16 -7.36 7.64 -2.46
C GLY A 16 -5.87 7.36 -2.23
N TRP A 17 -5.36 7.55 -1.01
CA TRP A 17 -3.96 7.24 -0.70
C TRP A 17 -3.63 5.75 -0.80
N LEU A 18 -4.57 4.89 -0.40
CA LEU A 18 -4.43 3.46 -0.46
C LEU A 18 -4.63 2.96 -1.89
N THR A 19 -5.60 3.52 -2.64
CA THR A 19 -5.82 3.25 -4.06
C THR A 19 -4.53 3.46 -4.86
N GLU A 20 -3.94 4.65 -4.76
CA GLU A 20 -2.68 4.98 -5.43
C GLU A 20 -1.48 4.16 -4.91
N GLY A 21 -1.44 3.90 -3.60
CA GLY A 21 -0.41 3.07 -2.99
C GLY A 21 -0.42 1.63 -3.49
N ILE A 22 -1.60 1.02 -3.62
CA ILE A 22 -1.77 -0.33 -4.17
C ILE A 22 -1.35 -0.36 -5.65
N ALA A 23 -1.71 0.65 -6.44
CA ALA A 23 -1.33 0.73 -7.85
C ALA A 23 0.20 0.81 -8.07
N ASP A 24 0.92 1.52 -7.20
CA ASP A 24 2.39 1.55 -7.22
C ASP A 24 3.03 0.30 -6.57
N TYR A 25 2.39 -0.33 -5.58
CA TYR A 25 2.83 -1.62 -5.05
C TYR A 25 2.80 -2.70 -6.14
N VAL A 26 1.73 -2.76 -6.93
CA VAL A 26 1.63 -3.70 -8.06
C VAL A 26 2.66 -3.37 -9.14
N ARG A 27 2.91 -2.09 -9.42
CA ARG A 27 4.01 -1.68 -10.30
C ARG A 27 5.38 -2.14 -9.77
N PHE A 28 5.62 -2.05 -8.47
CA PHE A 28 6.86 -2.52 -7.87
C PHE A 28 7.04 -4.02 -8.06
N LYS A 29 5.99 -4.82 -7.81
CA LYS A 29 6.05 -6.29 -7.89
C LYS A 29 6.10 -6.84 -9.31
N PHE A 30 5.38 -6.21 -10.25
CA PHE A 30 5.11 -6.80 -11.57
C PHE A 30 5.47 -5.88 -12.75
N GLY A 31 5.97 -4.67 -12.50
CA GLY A 31 6.34 -3.73 -13.54
C GLY A 31 7.58 -4.18 -14.32
N VAL A 32 7.49 -4.21 -15.65
CA VAL A 32 8.53 -4.74 -16.55
C VAL A 32 9.57 -3.71 -17.03
N ASN A 33 9.36 -2.41 -16.76
CA ASN A 33 10.21 -1.31 -17.27
C ASN A 33 10.58 -0.29 -16.18
N ASN A 34 10.69 -0.73 -14.92
CA ASN A 34 11.00 0.17 -13.81
C ASN A 34 12.40 0.80 -13.95
N GLU A 35 13.43 -0.01 -14.25
CA GLU A 35 14.81 0.49 -14.45
C GLU A 35 14.92 1.48 -15.61
N LYS A 36 14.41 1.11 -16.80
CA LYS A 36 14.40 1.99 -17.98
C LYS A 36 13.63 3.29 -17.74
N GLY A 37 12.57 3.22 -16.92
CA GLY A 37 11.77 4.38 -16.54
C GLY A 37 12.32 5.19 -15.37
N ASN A 38 13.52 4.87 -14.87
CA ASN A 38 14.10 5.44 -13.65
C ASN A 38 13.11 5.48 -12.47
N TRP A 39 12.34 4.41 -12.33
CA TRP A 39 11.31 4.27 -11.31
C TRP A 39 11.76 3.31 -10.23
N SER A 40 11.70 3.76 -8.98
CA SER A 40 12.00 2.98 -7.79
C SER A 40 11.16 3.45 -6.61
N LEU A 41 11.01 2.60 -5.61
CA LEU A 41 10.46 3.01 -4.32
C LEU A 41 11.45 3.95 -3.60
N PRO A 42 10.99 5.10 -3.07
CA PRO A 42 11.87 6.03 -2.37
C PRO A 42 12.36 5.41 -1.07
N ALA A 43 13.55 5.79 -0.61
CA ALA A 43 13.95 5.51 0.76
C ALA A 43 12.97 6.16 1.75
N PHE A 44 12.80 5.52 2.91
CA PHE A 44 12.01 6.08 4.00
C PHE A 44 12.60 7.41 4.48
N LYS A 45 11.73 8.36 4.82
CA LYS A 45 12.09 9.64 5.44
C LYS A 45 11.08 9.96 6.53
N GLN A 46 11.54 10.52 7.65
CA GLN A 46 10.68 10.92 8.78
C GLN A 46 9.61 11.97 8.40
N THR A 47 9.81 12.70 7.30
CA THR A 47 8.83 13.67 6.79
C THR A 47 7.69 13.03 6.00
N GLN A 48 7.71 11.72 5.78
CA GLN A 48 6.70 10.99 5.03
C GLN A 48 5.56 10.50 5.94
N SER A 49 4.42 10.22 5.33
CA SER A 49 3.27 9.55 5.93
C SER A 49 2.70 8.51 4.96
N TYR A 50 2.03 7.47 5.48
CA TYR A 50 1.30 6.50 4.67
C TYR A 50 0.22 7.16 3.79
N THR A 51 -0.24 8.37 4.13
CA THR A 51 -1.20 9.14 3.32
C THR A 51 -0.56 9.93 2.18
N ASN A 52 0.76 9.88 1.98
CA ASN A 52 1.42 10.54 0.83
C ASN A 52 1.16 9.85 -0.52
N SER A 53 0.41 8.74 -0.51
CA SER A 53 0.01 7.99 -1.70
C SER A 53 1.21 7.40 -2.47
N TYR A 54 0.93 6.80 -3.63
CA TYR A 54 1.92 6.37 -4.62
C TYR A 54 3.07 5.56 -4.00
N ARG A 55 4.30 5.80 -4.45
CA ARG A 55 5.52 5.08 -4.05
C ARG A 55 5.81 5.09 -2.56
N VAL A 56 5.41 6.12 -1.82
CA VAL A 56 5.63 6.18 -0.35
C VAL A 56 4.74 5.14 0.32
N THR A 57 3.44 5.16 0.02
CA THR A 57 2.49 4.17 0.51
C THR A 57 2.85 2.77 0.00
N ALA A 58 3.22 2.63 -1.27
CA ALA A 58 3.61 1.36 -1.87
C ALA A 58 4.77 0.70 -1.12
N ARG A 59 5.79 1.46 -0.71
CA ARG A 59 6.90 0.93 0.07
C ARG A 59 6.46 0.41 1.44
N PHE A 60 5.56 1.12 2.10
CA PHE A 60 4.95 0.65 3.34
C PHE A 60 4.12 -0.63 3.14
N LEU A 61 3.36 -0.73 2.04
CA LEU A 61 2.64 -1.97 1.71
C LEU A 61 3.57 -3.16 1.46
N VAL A 62 4.74 -2.95 0.83
CA VAL A 62 5.78 -3.98 0.67
C VAL A 62 6.30 -4.43 2.04
N TRP A 63 6.57 -3.48 2.94
CA TRP A 63 7.02 -3.78 4.31
C TRP A 63 5.96 -4.60 5.07
N LEU A 64 4.69 -4.20 4.99
CA LEU A 64 3.59 -4.91 5.63
C LEU A 64 3.45 -6.35 5.12
N GLU A 65 3.54 -6.56 3.81
CA GLU A 65 3.51 -7.91 3.22
C GLU A 65 4.64 -8.79 3.77
N LYS A 66 5.84 -8.22 3.89
CA LYS A 66 7.05 -8.95 4.32
C LYS A 66 7.05 -9.27 5.81
N HIS A 67 6.62 -8.33 6.65
CA HIS A 67 6.86 -8.40 8.10
C HIS A 67 5.60 -8.58 8.95
N VAL A 68 4.43 -8.23 8.43
CA VAL A 68 3.19 -8.22 9.21
C VAL A 68 2.21 -9.28 8.71
N ARG A 69 1.82 -9.19 7.44
CA ARG A 69 0.82 -10.08 6.86
C ARG A 69 0.97 -10.17 5.35
N LYS A 70 1.38 -11.35 4.86
CA LYS A 70 1.61 -11.62 3.44
C LYS A 70 0.41 -11.33 2.52
N SER A 71 -0.81 -11.46 3.01
CA SER A 71 -2.04 -11.24 2.23
C SER A 71 -2.61 -9.83 2.31
N ILE A 72 -2.00 -8.92 3.09
CA ILE A 72 -2.59 -7.63 3.46
C ILE A 72 -3.07 -6.81 2.26
N VAL A 73 -2.25 -6.70 1.20
CA VAL A 73 -2.60 -5.90 0.02
C VAL A 73 -3.80 -6.49 -0.72
N ASN A 74 -3.83 -7.81 -0.89
CA ASN A 74 -4.94 -8.50 -1.56
C ASN A 74 -6.25 -8.36 -0.78
N GLU A 75 -6.19 -8.41 0.55
CA GLU A 75 -7.37 -8.26 1.42
C GLU A 75 -7.90 -6.82 1.43
N MET A 76 -7.01 -5.83 1.45
CA MET A 76 -7.39 -4.42 1.37
C MET A 76 -8.00 -4.06 0.01
N ASP A 77 -7.40 -4.55 -1.08
CA ASP A 77 -7.94 -4.40 -2.44
C ASP A 77 -9.32 -5.05 -2.57
N ALA A 78 -9.46 -6.30 -2.11
CA ALA A 78 -10.74 -7.02 -2.16
C ALA A 78 -11.83 -6.31 -1.34
N ALA A 79 -11.51 -5.87 -0.13
CA ALA A 79 -12.46 -5.12 0.70
C ALA A 79 -12.87 -3.79 0.04
N SER A 80 -11.94 -3.10 -0.63
CA SER A 80 -12.22 -1.86 -1.36
C SER A 80 -13.12 -2.11 -2.58
N ARG A 81 -12.88 -3.18 -3.34
CA ARG A 81 -13.72 -3.61 -4.47
C ARG A 81 -15.14 -3.96 -4.06
N GLU A 82 -15.29 -4.62 -2.92
CA GLU A 82 -16.59 -5.04 -2.39
C GLU A 82 -17.34 -3.91 -1.65
N GLY A 83 -16.77 -2.71 -1.54
CA GLY A 83 -17.36 -1.61 -0.76
C GLY A 83 -17.40 -1.88 0.76
N LYS A 84 -16.50 -2.74 1.25
CA LYS A 84 -16.42 -3.19 2.66
C LYS A 84 -15.21 -2.63 3.40
N TYR A 85 -14.35 -1.86 2.72
CA TYR A 85 -13.21 -1.25 3.37
C TYR A 85 -13.68 -0.27 4.47
N THR A 86 -13.06 -0.38 5.65
CA THR A 86 -13.18 0.60 6.72
C THR A 86 -11.82 0.79 7.40
N PRO A 87 -11.54 1.92 8.06
CA PRO A 87 -10.31 2.09 8.82
C PRO A 87 -10.07 1.00 9.89
N GLY A 88 -11.14 0.39 10.41
CA GLY A 88 -11.05 -0.72 11.38
C GLY A 88 -10.46 -2.01 10.80
N LEU A 89 -10.48 -2.18 9.47
CA LEU A 89 -9.97 -3.39 8.81
C LEU A 89 -8.48 -3.62 9.06
N TRP A 90 -7.68 -2.55 9.17
CA TRP A 90 -6.27 -2.62 9.56
C TRP A 90 -6.08 -3.40 10.86
N LYS A 91 -6.85 -3.03 11.89
CA LYS A 91 -6.78 -3.66 13.20
C LYS A 91 -7.34 -5.07 13.19
N GLN A 92 -8.39 -5.33 12.41
CA GLN A 92 -8.95 -6.67 12.27
C GLN A 92 -7.96 -7.65 11.63
N LEU A 93 -7.22 -7.22 10.60
CA LEU A 93 -6.28 -8.09 9.88
C LEU A 93 -4.91 -8.24 10.56
N THR A 94 -4.47 -7.22 11.29
CA THR A 94 -3.08 -7.13 11.81
C THR A 94 -2.99 -7.04 13.33
N GLY A 95 -4.09 -6.78 14.03
CA GLY A 95 -4.10 -6.44 15.46
C GLY A 95 -3.72 -4.99 15.79
N LYS A 96 -3.26 -4.20 14.81
CA LYS A 96 -2.78 -2.81 14.97
C LYS A 96 -3.52 -1.83 14.06
N THR A 97 -3.62 -0.57 14.48
CA THR A 97 -4.11 0.50 13.61
C THR A 97 -3.07 0.82 12.52
N VAL A 98 -3.48 1.50 11.45
CA VAL A 98 -2.55 1.95 10.40
C VAL A 98 -1.47 2.89 10.94
N ASP A 99 -1.78 3.71 11.94
CA ASP A 99 -0.82 4.60 12.61
C ASP A 99 0.23 3.84 13.42
N GLU A 100 -0.19 2.80 14.14
CA GLU A 100 0.73 1.91 14.88
C GLU A 100 1.65 1.16 13.92
N LEU A 101 1.08 0.64 12.83
CA LEU A 101 1.86 -0.04 11.77
C LEU A 101 2.85 0.90 11.09
N TRP A 102 2.46 2.14 10.81
CA TRP A 102 3.38 3.14 10.25
C TRP A 102 4.50 3.47 11.23
N SER A 103 4.20 3.54 12.52
CA SER A 103 5.20 3.77 13.56
C SER A 103 6.21 2.60 13.64
N ASP A 104 5.74 1.36 13.55
CA ASP A 104 6.61 0.17 13.49
C ASP A 104 7.53 0.21 12.24
N TYR A 105 6.95 0.54 11.08
CA TYR A 105 7.67 0.70 9.83
C TYR A 105 8.72 1.82 9.92
N ALA A 106 8.38 2.96 10.50
CA ALA A 106 9.30 4.08 10.69
C ALA A 106 10.47 3.72 11.63
N ALA A 107 10.25 2.82 12.59
CA ALA A 107 11.29 2.33 13.48
C ALA A 107 12.22 1.31 12.80
N ASN A 108 11.70 0.47 11.90
CA ASN A 108 12.48 -0.57 11.21
C ASN A 108 12.13 -0.64 9.71
N PRO A 109 12.57 0.33 8.89
CA PRO A 109 12.03 0.54 7.54
C PRO A 109 12.59 -0.41 6.47
N GLU A 110 13.30 -1.48 6.83
CA GLU A 110 13.93 -2.38 5.85
C GLU A 110 12.90 -3.26 5.11
N ILE A 111 12.99 -3.31 3.77
CA ILE A 111 12.10 -4.10 2.89
C ILE A 111 12.83 -5.23 2.18
#